data_AF-A0A7V6VUV4-F1
#
_entry.id   AF-A0A7V6VUV4-F1
#
_cell.length_a   1.000
_cell.length_b   1.000
_cell.length_c   1.000
_cell.angle_alpha   90.00
_cell.angle_beta   90.00
_cell.angle_gamma   90.00
#
_symmetry.space_group_name_H-M   'P 1'
#
loop_
_entity.id
_entity.type
_entity.pdbx_description
1 polymer ?
#
loop_
_entity_poly.entity_id
_entity_poly.type
_entity_poly.pdbx_seq_one_letter_code
_entity_poly.pdbx_strand_id
1 'polypeptide(L)'
;YLGVTLDTENSYQYGPICVDKKFRSTEVFPNLFEFSRREMSRRYPILITFINQINGRSMRAHEKIELDIIKPFVFNQNNYYALGYDMSKRTPGSTI
;
A
#
# COMPACT_ATOMS: atom_id res chain seq x y z
N TYR A 1 -5.04 -13.37 3.27
CA TYR A 1 -5.64 -12.11 2.76
C TYR A 1 -6.29 -12.45 1.42
N LEU A 2 -7.49 -11.93 1.11
CA LEU A 2 -8.27 -12.34 -0.08
C LEU A 2 -8.47 -13.87 -0.22
N GLY A 3 -8.63 -14.58 0.90
CA GLY A 3 -8.83 -16.04 0.90
C GLY A 3 -7.58 -16.88 0.61
N VAL A 4 -6.40 -16.26 0.38
CA VAL A 4 -5.14 -16.99 0.13
C VAL A 4 -4.07 -16.73 1.19
N THR A 5 -3.15 -17.68 1.31
CA THR A 5 -1.90 -17.53 2.09
C THR A 5 -0.91 -16.70 1.28
N LEU A 6 -0.33 -15.67 1.89
CA LEU A 6 0.65 -14.81 1.23
C LEU A 6 2.00 -15.51 1.10
N ASP A 7 2.60 -15.43 -0.08
CA ASP A 7 3.93 -15.92 -0.38
C ASP A 7 4.65 -15.00 -1.40
N THR A 8 5.88 -15.36 -1.76
CA THR A 8 6.71 -14.55 -2.68
C THR A 8 6.31 -14.66 -4.15
N GLU A 9 5.42 -15.60 -4.50
CA GLU A 9 4.92 -15.79 -5.86
C GLU A 9 3.64 -14.98 -6.09
N ASN A 10 2.76 -14.92 -5.09
CA ASN A 10 1.47 -14.23 -5.19
C ASN A 10 1.48 -12.79 -4.66
N SER A 11 2.55 -12.38 -3.97
CA SER A 11 2.63 -11.04 -3.40
C SER A 11 4.02 -10.43 -3.51
N TYR A 12 4.06 -9.09 -3.44
CA TYR A 12 5.29 -8.33 -3.37
C TYR A 12 5.19 -7.21 -2.32
N GLN A 13 6.36 -6.81 -1.79
CA GLN A 13 6.47 -5.69 -0.88
C GLN A 13 6.61 -4.38 -1.65
N TYR A 14 5.76 -3.41 -1.32
CA TYR A 14 5.78 -2.07 -1.91
C TYR A 14 6.33 -1.01 -0.95
N GLY A 15 6.96 0.02 -1.52
CA GLY A 15 7.45 1.22 -0.84
C GLY A 15 8.97 1.20 -0.55
N PRO A 16 9.49 2.25 0.12
CA PRO A 16 8.75 3.40 0.64
C PRO A 16 8.40 4.43 -0.46
N ILE A 17 7.28 5.15 -0.28
CA ILE A 17 6.95 6.35 -1.07
C ILE A 17 7.12 7.61 -0.23
N CYS A 18 7.85 8.56 -0.78
CA CYS A 18 8.06 9.87 -0.22
C CYS A 18 7.51 10.94 -1.17
N VAL A 19 6.55 11.74 -0.70
CA VAL A 19 5.98 12.86 -1.46
C VAL A 19 6.40 14.17 -0.79
N ASP A 20 7.00 15.05 -1.59
CA ASP A 20 7.36 16.41 -1.15
C ASP A 20 6.14 17.13 -0.58
N LYS A 21 6.34 17.94 0.47
CA LYS A 21 5.28 18.71 1.14
C LYS A 21 4.39 19.47 0.15
N LYS A 22 4.98 20.08 -0.90
CA LYS A 22 4.24 20.89 -1.88
C LYS A 22 3.27 20.08 -2.75
N PHE A 23 3.42 18.76 -2.80
CA PHE A 23 2.60 17.87 -3.61
C PHE A 23 1.72 16.93 -2.78
N ARG A 24 1.67 17.10 -1.45
CA ARG A 24 0.81 16.25 -0.60
C ARG A 24 -0.66 16.61 -0.78
N SER A 25 -1.51 15.61 -0.61
CA SER A 25 -2.97 15.75 -0.82
C SER A 25 -3.35 16.19 -2.25
N THR A 26 -2.44 15.98 -3.21
CA THR A 26 -2.71 16.07 -4.64
C THR A 26 -2.80 14.66 -5.24
N GLU A 27 -3.11 14.58 -6.53
CA GLU A 27 -3.12 13.36 -7.33
C GLU A 27 -1.75 12.68 -7.49
N VAL A 28 -0.64 13.32 -7.09
CA VAL A 28 0.71 12.75 -7.20
C VAL A 28 0.83 11.39 -6.51
N PHE A 29 0.35 11.25 -5.27
CA PHE A 29 0.41 9.98 -4.54
C PHE A 29 -0.44 8.88 -5.19
N PRO A 30 -1.76 9.07 -5.41
CA PRO A 30 -2.58 8.02 -6.02
C PRO A 30 -2.15 7.70 -7.46
N ASN A 31 -1.64 8.65 -8.24
CA ASN A 31 -1.13 8.37 -9.60
C ASN A 31 0.17 7.58 -9.56
N LEU A 32 1.09 7.88 -8.65
CA LEU A 32 2.31 7.10 -8.50
C LEU A 32 2.00 5.66 -8.07
N PHE A 33 1.04 5.49 -7.16
CA PHE A 33 0.58 4.17 -6.75
C PHE A 33 -0.12 3.42 -7.90
N GLU A 34 -1.03 4.06 -8.62
CA GLU A 34 -1.74 3.45 -9.76
C GLU A 34 -0.78 3.03 -10.87
N PHE A 35 0.23 3.85 -11.17
CA PHE A 35 1.27 3.49 -12.13
C PHE A 35 2.00 2.22 -11.68
N SER A 36 2.48 2.19 -10.44
CA SER A 36 3.11 0.98 -9.87
C SER A 36 2.16 -0.21 -9.90
N ARG A 37 0.88 -0.02 -9.63
CA ARG A 37 -0.12 -1.08 -9.61
C ARG A 37 -0.25 -1.72 -10.99
N ARG A 38 -0.40 -0.92 -12.05
CA ARG A 38 -0.57 -1.42 -13.43
C ARG A 38 0.61 -2.25 -13.92
N GLU A 39 1.81 -1.83 -13.57
CA GLU A 39 3.02 -2.55 -13.96
C GLU A 39 3.13 -3.89 -13.21
N MET A 40 2.91 -3.86 -11.90
CA MET A 40 3.13 -5.02 -11.03
C MET A 40 1.98 -6.01 -11.02
N SER A 41 0.74 -5.57 -11.29
CA SER A 41 -0.47 -6.41 -11.30
C SER A 41 -0.41 -7.51 -12.37
N ARG A 42 0.46 -7.36 -13.38
CA ARG A 42 0.70 -8.37 -14.41
C ARG A 42 1.33 -9.65 -13.84
N ARG A 43 2.03 -9.54 -12.71
CA ARG A 43 2.73 -10.64 -12.05
C ARG A 43 2.15 -10.97 -10.68
N TYR A 44 1.84 -9.95 -9.90
CA TYR A 44 1.43 -10.12 -8.51
C TYR A 44 -0.01 -9.70 -8.30
N PRO A 45 -0.91 -10.62 -7.91
CA PRO A 45 -2.30 -10.28 -7.58
C PRO A 45 -2.43 -9.49 -6.27
N ILE A 46 -1.42 -9.52 -5.40
CA ILE A 46 -1.46 -8.88 -4.08
C ILE A 46 -0.24 -7.99 -3.88
N LEU A 47 -0.47 -6.77 -3.42
CA LEU A 47 0.58 -5.91 -2.87
C LEU A 47 0.50 -5.95 -1.35
N ILE A 48 1.66 -6.05 -0.70
CA ILE A 48 1.81 -5.97 0.76
C ILE A 48 2.69 -4.78 1.12
N THR A 49 2.35 -4.11 2.20
CA THR A 49 3.26 -3.17 2.86
C THR A 49 3.10 -3.20 4.37
N PHE A 50 3.93 -2.47 5.09
CA PHE A 50 3.76 -2.28 6.51
C PHE A 50 4.06 -0.85 6.92
N ILE A 51 3.30 -0.36 7.91
CA ILE A 51 3.40 1.01 8.38
C ILE A 51 3.51 0.99 9.89
N ASN A 52 4.48 1.73 10.44
CA ASN A 52 4.61 1.89 11.88
C ASN A 52 3.35 2.60 12.40
N GLN A 53 2.73 2.08 13.46
CA GLN A 53 1.47 2.60 14.00
C GLN A 53 1.56 4.07 14.42
N ILE A 54 2.76 4.56 14.77
CA ILE A 54 2.98 5.98 15.11
C ILE A 54 2.90 6.90 13.87
N ASN A 55 3.06 6.36 12.66
CA ASN A 55 3.05 7.12 11.41
C ASN A 55 1.62 7.29 10.87
N GLY A 56 0.81 8.05 11.61
CA GLY A 56 -0.58 8.33 11.25
C GLY A 56 -0.73 9.06 9.91
N ARG A 57 0.30 9.77 9.42
CA ARG A 57 0.27 10.39 8.09
C ARG A 57 0.26 9.31 6.99
N SER A 58 1.14 8.32 7.11
CA SER A 58 1.21 7.23 6.14
C SER A 58 -0.04 6.37 6.20
N MET A 59 -0.56 6.07 7.41
CA MET A 59 -1.82 5.33 7.56
C MET A 59 -2.97 6.01 6.82
N ARG A 60 -3.20 7.31 7.09
CA ARG A 60 -4.26 8.07 6.39
C ARG A 60 -4.07 8.15 4.88
N ALA A 61 -2.83 8.17 4.39
CA ALA A 61 -2.57 8.16 2.96
C ALA A 61 -2.97 6.82 2.32
N HIS A 62 -2.65 5.70 2.96
CA HIS A 62 -2.96 4.37 2.45
C HIS A 62 -4.43 3.97 2.67
N GLU A 63 -5.09 4.46 3.71
CA GLU A 63 -6.55 4.36 3.88
C GLU A 63 -7.31 5.05 2.74
N LYS A 64 -6.85 6.23 2.28
CA LYS A 64 -7.48 6.98 1.18
C LYS A 64 -7.45 6.26 -0.17
N ILE A 65 -6.48 5.38 -0.36
CA ILE A 65 -6.39 4.53 -1.54
C ILE A 65 -6.85 3.10 -1.25
N GLU A 66 -7.55 2.89 -0.13
CA GLU A 66 -8.24 1.64 0.24
C GLU A 66 -7.30 0.42 0.40
N LEU A 67 -6.14 0.62 1.04
CA LEU A 67 -5.39 -0.52 1.56
C LEU A 67 -6.09 -1.11 2.80
N ASP A 68 -6.16 -2.44 2.84
CA ASP A 68 -6.74 -3.18 3.96
C ASP A 68 -5.70 -3.41 5.05
N ILE A 69 -6.07 -3.19 6.31
CA ILE A 69 -5.25 -3.64 7.44
C ILE A 69 -5.45 -5.15 7.60
N ILE A 70 -4.38 -5.92 7.41
CA ILE A 70 -4.41 -7.39 7.53
C ILE A 70 -4.28 -7.80 8.99
N LYS A 71 -3.23 -7.32 9.65
CA LYS A 71 -2.95 -7.61 11.06
C LYS A 71 -1.92 -6.63 11.65
N PRO A 72 -1.92 -6.41 12.98
CA PRO A 72 -0.80 -5.81 13.66
C PRO A 72 0.37 -6.81 13.83
N PHE A 73 1.59 -6.31 13.97
CA PHE A 73 2.75 -7.11 14.39
C PHE A 73 3.80 -6.25 15.09
N VAL A 74 4.68 -6.90 15.86
CA VAL A 74 5.80 -6.27 16.56
C VAL A 74 7.11 -6.69 15.90
N PHE A 75 7.98 -5.73 15.61
CA PHE A 75 9.32 -5.98 15.08
C PHE A 75 10.25 -4.87 15.55
N ASN A 76 11.50 -5.19 15.94
CA ASN A 76 12.47 -4.20 16.43
C ASN A 76 11.87 -3.21 17.46
N GLN A 77 11.15 -3.72 18.47
CA GLN A 77 10.50 -2.91 19.51
C GLN A 77 9.49 -1.87 18.99
N ASN A 78 9.06 -1.98 17.73
CA ASN A 78 8.08 -1.10 17.11
C ASN A 78 6.80 -1.88 16.81
N ASN A 79 5.68 -1.18 16.85
CA ASN A 79 4.37 -1.70 16.47
C ASN A 79 4.06 -1.29 15.03
N TYR A 80 3.65 -2.25 14.21
CA TYR A 80 3.31 -2.04 12.82
C TYR A 80 1.90 -2.55 12.52
N TYR A 81 1.31 -2.02 11.46
CA TYR A 81 0.25 -2.70 10.71
C TYR A 81 0.86 -3.30 9.46
N ALA A 82 0.54 -4.56 9.17
CA ALA A 82 0.67 -5.11 7.83
C ALA A 82 -0.59 -4.73 7.04
N LEU A 83 -0.39 -4.19 5.84
CA LEU A 83 -1.46 -3.79 4.94
C LEU A 83 -1.39 -4.58 3.64
N GLY A 84 -2.54 -4.80 3.02
CA GLY A 84 -2.69 -5.44 1.72
C GLY A 84 -3.46 -4.58 0.74
N TYR A 85 -3.22 -4.81 -0.55
CA TYR A 85 -4.02 -4.25 -1.63
C TYR A 85 -4.36 -5.32 -2.66
N ASP A 86 -5.63 -5.38 -3.03
CA ASP A 86 -6.13 -6.17 -4.16
C ASP A 86 -5.74 -5.47 -5.46
N MET A 87 -4.75 -6.04 -6.17
CA MET A 87 -4.18 -5.43 -7.36
C MET A 87 -5.14 -5.40 -8.56
N SER A 88 -6.30 -6.07 -8.47
CA SER A 88 -7.36 -5.96 -9.48
C SER A 88 -8.15 -4.65 -9.37
N LYS A 89 -8.14 -4.00 -8.20
CA LYS A 89 -8.87 -2.75 -7.96
C LYS A 89 -8.06 -1.56 -8.48
N ARG A 90 -8.72 -0.63 -9.16
CA ARG A 90 -8.11 0.64 -9.56
C ARG A 90 -7.89 1.51 -8.33
N THR A 91 -6.77 2.22 -8.27
CA THR A 91 -6.44 3.10 -7.14
C THR A 91 -7.41 4.28 -7.04
N PRO A 92 -8.11 4.43 -5.89
CA PRO A 92 -8.98 5.58 -5.65
C PRO A 92 -8.23 6.91 -5.76
N GLY A 93 -8.89 7.92 -6.35
CA GLY A 93 -8.31 9.25 -6.53
C GLY A 93 -7.23 9.34 -7.62
N SER A 94 -6.90 8.25 -8.33
CA SER A 94 -6.02 8.33 -9.48
C SER A 94 -6.75 8.92 -10.70
N THR A 95 -6.02 9.71 -11.49
CA THR A 95 -6.47 10.35 -12.74
C THR A 95 -5.79 9.79 -13.99
N ILE A 96 -4.89 8.80 -13.83
CA ILE A 96 -4.28 8.07 -14.94
C ILE A 96 -5.02 6.79 -15.26
#